data_AF-A0A1B6HVW1-F1
#
_entry.id   AF-A0A1B6HVW1-F1
#
_cell.length_a   1.000
_cell.length_b   1.000
_cell.length_c   1.000
_cell.angle_alpha   90.00
_cell.angle_beta   90.00
_cell.angle_gamma   90.00
#
_symmetry.space_group_name_H-M   'P 1'
#
loop_
_entity.id
_entity.type
_entity.pdbx_description
1 polymer ?
#
loop_
_entity_poly.entity_id
_entity_poly.type
_entity_poly.pdbx_seq_one_letter_code
_entity_poly.pdbx_strand_id
1 'polypeptide(L)'
;WQYERVFNTTRVPGVETDKIVHYNDSKHIVVYHKGRYFKVPIYYKNRILLPSEIEIQMNHILQDTSTPAVGEEKLASLTAGERTAWANARTEFFFKGTNRTSLDAIEKSAFVVTLDDVPYEFDEKDTGKLDNYGRILLHGKGYDRWFDKSFTLCIGTNGRIGFNAEHSWADAAVMSHFWEYVVSDETVNMGYTSDGRCLGSPEYNPPPMPIRLQWDLPPPALAAIDRSYQVALGLCNDVDLRIYMHTAYGKGFMKECRVSPDAYIQMALQLAYFRDAGRFSLTYEASMTRLYREGRTETVRPCTIESTAWVRAMQSKTATVEDKIKLLQHACQQHQKGYQDAMCGKGIDRHLFCLYVVSKYLEVDSPFLKEVLSEPWRLSTSQTPHGQTSKLDLKKFPRCISAGGGFGPVADDGYGVSYIIAGEDLLFFHISCKQSSKETNANRFAQQIERALADMRNLFKEAKQQKKSQ
;
A
#
# COMPACT_ATOMS: atom_id res chain seq x y z
N TRP A 1 9.55 17.51 -3.99
CA TRP A 1 8.64 17.44 -2.83
C TRP A 1 8.35 16.03 -2.31
N GLN A 2 7.58 15.15 -2.99
CA GLN A 2 7.26 13.81 -2.41
C GLN A 2 8.52 12.94 -2.27
N TYR A 3 9.38 12.90 -3.30
CA TYR A 3 10.63 12.12 -3.29
C TYR A 3 11.62 12.53 -2.19
N GLU A 4 11.68 13.80 -1.81
CA GLU A 4 12.54 14.28 -0.73
C GLU A 4 12.17 13.66 0.62
N ARG A 5 10.90 13.25 0.79
CA ARG A 5 10.38 12.73 2.06
C ARG A 5 10.43 11.21 2.20
N VAL A 6 10.94 10.48 1.21
CA VAL A 6 11.04 9.00 1.27
C VAL A 6 11.83 8.57 2.49
N PHE A 7 13.00 9.19 2.69
CA PHE A 7 13.90 8.92 3.80
C PHE A 7 13.83 10.03 4.86
N ASN A 8 14.35 9.74 6.05
CA ASN A 8 14.51 10.70 7.16
C ASN A 8 13.18 11.34 7.58
N THR A 9 12.05 10.70 7.31
CA THR A 9 10.72 11.25 7.58
C THR A 9 9.97 10.36 8.56
N THR A 10 9.26 11.00 9.48
CA THR A 10 8.36 10.33 10.42
C THR A 10 7.14 11.20 10.65
N ARG A 11 5.99 10.56 10.83
CA ARG A 11 4.83 11.16 11.45
C ARG A 11 5.07 11.24 12.96
N VAL A 12 4.75 12.38 13.56
CA VAL A 12 4.82 12.58 15.01
C VAL A 12 3.39 12.82 15.50
N PRO A 13 2.92 12.04 16.49
CA PRO A 13 1.55 12.16 16.98
C PRO A 13 1.34 13.50 17.70
N GLY A 14 0.18 14.10 17.50
CA GLY A 14 -0.29 15.26 18.25
C GLY A 14 -1.63 14.98 18.91
N VAL A 15 -1.96 15.72 19.98
CA VAL A 15 -3.22 15.52 20.72
C VAL A 15 -4.43 15.75 19.80
N GLU A 16 -4.38 16.80 18.99
CA GLU A 16 -5.41 17.16 18.02
C GLU A 16 -5.00 16.87 16.56
N THR A 17 -3.75 17.14 16.21
CA THR A 17 -3.25 17.02 14.84
C THR A 17 -1.81 16.51 14.83
N ASP A 18 -1.57 15.45 14.07
CA ASP A 18 -0.24 14.89 13.83
C ASP A 18 0.58 15.79 12.90
N LYS A 19 1.90 15.63 12.92
CA LYS A 19 2.82 16.39 12.06
C LYS A 19 3.74 15.46 11.30
N ILE A 20 3.96 15.74 10.01
CA ILE A 20 5.03 15.12 9.26
C ILE A 20 6.32 15.91 9.49
N VAL A 21 7.32 15.23 10.04
CA VAL A 21 8.64 15.78 10.31
C VAL A 21 9.63 15.12 9.37
N HIS A 22 10.31 15.95 8.58
CA HIS A 22 11.42 15.54 7.73
C HIS A 22 12.73 16.08 8.34
N TYR A 23 13.64 15.18 8.66
CA TYR A 23 14.94 15.48 9.25
C TYR A 23 16.02 15.59 8.15
N ASN A 24 17.11 16.29 8.48
CA ASN A 24 18.32 16.31 7.64
C ASN A 24 18.93 14.89 7.50
N ASP A 25 19.86 14.74 6.57
CA ASP A 25 20.49 13.46 6.20
C ASP A 25 20.88 12.59 7.40
N SER A 26 20.12 11.51 7.59
CA SER A 26 20.39 10.52 8.63
C SER A 26 21.56 9.62 8.24
N LYS A 27 22.35 9.23 9.24
CA LYS A 27 23.50 8.33 9.07
C LYS A 27 23.24 6.93 9.62
N HIS A 28 22.00 6.62 9.96
CA HIS A 28 21.61 5.31 10.51
C HIS A 28 20.20 4.90 10.07
N ILE A 29 19.96 3.60 10.08
CA ILE A 29 18.61 3.01 10.11
C ILE A 29 18.32 2.49 11.51
N VAL A 30 17.07 2.10 11.75
CA VAL A 30 16.73 1.26 12.90
C VAL A 30 16.24 -0.10 12.42
N VAL A 31 16.73 -1.15 13.05
CA VAL A 31 16.30 -2.53 12.80
C VAL A 31 15.50 -3.03 13.99
N TYR A 32 14.32 -3.60 13.72
CA TYR A 32 13.53 -4.40 14.66
C TYR A 32 13.76 -5.89 14.39
N HIS A 33 14.05 -6.67 15.42
CA HIS A 33 14.11 -8.13 15.35
C HIS A 33 13.73 -8.78 16.69
N LYS A 34 12.73 -9.66 16.69
CA LYS A 34 12.26 -10.42 17.87
C LYS A 34 12.05 -9.51 19.10
N GLY A 35 11.26 -8.46 18.94
CA GLY A 35 10.89 -7.55 20.02
C GLY A 35 11.95 -6.52 20.42
N ARG A 36 13.03 -6.37 19.66
CA ARG A 36 14.20 -5.56 20.03
C ARG A 36 14.55 -4.58 18.92
N TYR A 37 15.01 -3.39 19.31
CA TYR A 37 15.43 -2.34 18.39
C TYR A 37 16.94 -2.08 18.43
N PHE A 38 17.52 -1.86 17.26
CA PHE A 38 18.95 -1.60 17.07
C PHE A 38 19.14 -0.37 16.18
N LYS A 39 19.95 0.58 16.61
CA LYS A 39 20.46 1.65 15.77
C LYS A 39 21.62 1.11 14.94
N VAL A 40 21.49 1.13 13.62
CA VAL A 40 22.49 0.58 12.70
C VAL A 40 23.12 1.72 11.89
N PRO A 41 24.41 2.03 12.10
CA PRO A 41 25.12 3.00 11.27
C PRO A 41 25.17 2.53 9.82
N ILE A 42 24.83 3.40 8.86
CA ILE A 42 24.94 3.11 7.42
C ILE A 42 25.99 3.99 6.73
N TYR A 43 26.61 4.92 7.48
CA TYR A 43 27.76 5.70 7.03
C TYR A 43 28.94 5.51 7.97
N TYR A 44 30.13 5.46 7.39
CA TYR A 44 31.38 5.50 8.14
C TYR A 44 32.45 6.25 7.35
N LYS A 45 33.23 7.12 8.02
CA LYS A 45 34.27 7.95 7.40
C LYS A 45 33.82 8.64 6.08
N ASN A 46 32.63 9.24 6.10
CA ASN A 46 32.01 9.96 4.96
C ASN A 46 31.69 9.13 3.72
N ARG A 47 31.57 7.80 3.84
CA ARG A 47 31.00 6.94 2.80
C ARG A 47 29.83 6.12 3.32
N ILE A 48 28.99 5.67 2.40
CA ILE A 48 27.96 4.66 2.65
C ILE A 48 28.67 3.32 2.87
N LEU A 49 28.17 2.51 3.80
CA LEU A 49 28.66 1.15 4.05
C LEU A 49 28.36 0.23 2.85
N LEU A 50 29.29 -0.68 2.56
CA LEU A 50 29.12 -1.67 1.50
C LEU A 50 28.08 -2.73 1.91
N PRO A 51 27.41 -3.41 0.95
CA PRO A 51 26.49 -4.49 1.27
C PRO A 51 27.11 -5.58 2.16
N SER A 52 28.37 -5.97 1.94
CA SER A 52 29.08 -6.95 2.78
C SER A 52 29.37 -6.46 4.20
N GLU A 53 29.44 -5.15 4.43
CA GLU A 53 29.54 -4.56 5.77
C GLU A 53 28.19 -4.53 6.48
N ILE A 54 27.12 -4.18 5.76
CA ILE A 54 25.74 -4.25 6.27
C ILE A 54 25.38 -5.70 6.61
N GLU A 55 25.79 -6.67 5.80
CA GLU A 55 25.59 -8.10 6.08
C GLU A 55 26.18 -8.51 7.45
N ILE A 56 27.39 -8.06 7.78
CA ILE A 56 28.01 -8.32 9.09
C ILE A 56 27.16 -7.72 10.23
N GLN A 57 26.66 -6.49 10.06
CA GLN A 57 25.78 -5.85 11.04
C GLN A 57 24.45 -6.61 11.22
N MET A 58 23.83 -7.08 10.13
CA MET A 58 22.58 -7.85 10.20
C MET A 58 22.81 -9.23 10.84
N ASN A 59 23.90 -9.92 10.51
CA ASN A 59 24.28 -11.18 11.14
C ASN A 59 24.48 -11.01 12.66
N HIS A 60 25.08 -9.90 13.10
CA HIS A 60 25.20 -9.60 14.52
C HIS A 60 23.83 -9.50 15.21
N ILE A 61 22.86 -8.82 14.60
CA ILE A 61 21.49 -8.69 15.13
C ILE A 61 20.77 -10.04 15.17
N LEU A 62 20.91 -10.84 14.12
CA LEU A 62 20.30 -12.18 14.03
C LEU A 62 20.88 -13.16 15.06
N GLN A 63 22.15 -13.00 15.43
CA GLN A 63 22.85 -13.82 16.42
C GLN A 63 22.71 -13.30 17.86
N ASP A 64 22.20 -12.07 18.05
CA ASP A 64 21.99 -11.50 19.37
C ASP A 64 20.92 -12.29 20.15
N THR A 65 21.29 -12.82 21.31
CA THR A 65 20.45 -13.63 22.20
C THR A 65 19.85 -12.88 23.39
N SER A 66 20.09 -11.56 23.50
CA SER A 66 19.50 -10.71 24.54
C SER A 66 17.97 -10.77 24.50
N THR A 67 17.33 -10.70 25.67
CA THR A 67 15.87 -10.60 25.74
C THR A 67 15.42 -9.15 25.61
N PRO A 68 14.23 -8.88 25.03
CA PRO A 68 13.64 -7.55 25.06
C PRO A 68 13.39 -7.09 26.52
N ALA A 69 13.42 -5.78 26.75
CA ALA A 69 12.96 -5.23 28.02
C ALA A 69 11.43 -5.48 28.18
N VAL A 70 10.94 -5.48 29.42
CA VAL A 70 9.50 -5.66 29.68
C VAL A 70 8.70 -4.60 28.92
N GLY A 71 7.75 -5.04 28.09
CA GLY A 71 6.91 -4.18 27.24
C GLY A 71 7.53 -3.76 25.91
N GLU A 72 8.83 -3.92 25.71
CA GLU A 72 9.52 -3.48 24.48
C GLU A 72 9.02 -4.21 23.23
N GLU A 73 8.76 -5.51 23.35
CA GLU A 73 8.32 -6.33 22.22
C GLU A 73 7.08 -5.73 21.54
N LYS A 74 6.18 -5.16 22.35
CA LYS A 74 4.91 -4.59 21.92
C LYS A 74 4.96 -3.07 21.74
N LEU A 75 6.12 -2.44 21.93
CA LEU A 75 6.24 -0.99 22.01
C LEU A 75 5.65 -0.26 20.79
N ALA A 76 5.87 -0.78 19.57
CA ALA A 76 5.38 -0.15 18.35
C ALA A 76 3.85 -0.16 18.22
N SER A 77 3.13 -0.97 19.02
CA SER A 77 1.66 -0.92 19.04
C SER A 77 1.12 0.45 19.44
N LEU A 78 1.90 1.25 20.17
CA LEU A 78 1.59 2.66 20.43
C LEU A 78 1.37 3.45 19.13
N THR A 79 2.11 3.12 18.06
CA THR A 79 1.98 3.78 16.74
C THR A 79 0.81 3.23 15.91
N ALA A 80 0.23 2.09 16.30
CA ALA A 80 -0.88 1.41 15.61
C ALA A 80 -2.27 1.75 16.18
N GLY A 81 -2.33 2.19 17.44
CA GLY A 81 -3.57 2.53 18.14
C GLY A 81 -4.06 3.96 17.89
N GLU A 82 -4.89 4.44 18.83
CA GLU A 82 -5.47 5.78 18.78
C GLU A 82 -4.43 6.90 18.83
N ARG A 83 -4.59 7.90 17.95
CA ARG A 83 -3.58 8.95 17.72
C ARG A 83 -3.35 9.84 18.93
N THR A 84 -4.44 10.28 19.58
CA THR A 84 -4.37 11.09 20.80
C THR A 84 -3.78 10.29 21.98
N ALA A 85 -4.10 9.00 22.10
CA ALA A 85 -3.52 8.14 23.13
C ALA A 85 -2.01 7.99 22.95
N TRP A 86 -1.56 7.82 21.71
CA TRP A 86 -0.14 7.81 21.38
C TRP A 86 0.53 9.16 21.69
N ALA A 87 -0.06 10.28 21.30
CA ALA A 87 0.48 11.61 21.59
C ALA A 87 0.69 11.85 23.09
N ASN A 88 -0.28 11.44 23.91
CA ASN A 88 -0.19 11.54 25.37
C ASN A 88 0.91 10.63 25.92
N ALA A 89 0.93 9.35 25.54
CA ALA A 89 1.96 8.41 25.99
C ALA A 89 3.37 8.86 25.58
N ARG A 90 3.55 9.39 24.36
CA ARG A 90 4.81 9.96 23.87
C ARG A 90 5.27 11.11 24.76
N THR A 91 4.36 12.02 25.12
CA THR A 91 4.67 13.19 25.96
C THR A 91 4.97 12.80 27.40
N GLU A 92 4.29 11.81 27.95
CA GLU A 92 4.44 11.41 29.35
C GLU A 92 5.69 10.53 29.57
N PHE A 93 5.93 9.55 28.68
CA PHE A 93 6.93 8.51 28.91
C PHE A 93 8.19 8.61 28.03
N PHE A 94 8.15 9.38 26.94
CA PHE A 94 9.25 9.43 25.95
C PHE A 94 9.87 10.83 25.77
N PHE A 95 9.54 11.80 26.62
CA PHE A 95 10.01 13.18 26.49
C PHE A 95 11.42 13.45 27.06
N LYS A 96 11.97 12.53 27.87
CA LYS A 96 13.29 12.66 28.49
C LYS A 96 13.97 11.30 28.73
N GLY A 97 15.24 11.35 29.14
CA GLY A 97 16.01 10.17 29.54
C GLY A 97 16.22 9.15 28.42
N THR A 98 16.41 7.90 28.81
CA THR A 98 16.72 6.77 27.91
C THR A 98 15.66 6.58 26.83
N ASN A 99 14.37 6.67 27.18
CA ASN A 99 13.27 6.53 26.23
C ASN A 99 13.31 7.59 25.12
N ARG A 100 13.60 8.85 25.47
CA ARG A 100 13.76 9.90 24.47
C ARG A 100 14.92 9.62 23.54
N THR A 101 16.07 9.21 24.07
CA THR A 101 17.25 8.91 23.24
C THR A 101 16.96 7.79 22.24
N SER A 102 16.27 6.74 22.66
CA SER A 102 15.87 5.61 21.80
C SER A 102 14.79 6.01 20.79
N LEU A 103 13.76 6.75 21.21
CA LEU A 103 12.71 7.25 20.31
C LEU A 103 13.29 8.22 19.27
N ASP A 104 14.17 9.14 19.66
CA ASP A 104 14.88 10.05 18.74
C ASP A 104 15.67 9.26 17.67
N ALA A 105 16.25 8.11 18.04
CA ALA A 105 16.96 7.26 17.09
C ALA A 105 16.01 6.66 16.04
N ILE A 106 14.79 6.27 16.42
CA ILE A 106 13.77 5.76 15.50
C ILE A 106 13.23 6.89 14.62
N GLU A 107 12.80 8.00 15.22
CA GLU A 107 12.19 9.13 14.51
C GLU A 107 13.17 9.72 13.48
N LYS A 108 14.46 9.84 13.82
CA LYS A 108 15.52 10.39 12.95
C LYS A 108 16.20 9.36 12.05
N SER A 109 15.84 8.07 12.08
CA SER A 109 16.44 7.09 11.17
C SER A 109 16.15 7.40 9.70
N ALA A 110 16.93 6.89 8.76
CA ALA A 110 16.59 7.03 7.34
C ALA A 110 15.28 6.30 7.02
N PHE A 111 15.14 5.08 7.55
CA PHE A 111 13.94 4.24 7.50
C PHE A 111 14.05 3.18 8.60
N VAL A 112 13.00 2.38 8.77
CA VAL A 112 13.01 1.23 9.68
C VAL A 112 13.10 -0.06 8.87
N VAL A 113 13.82 -1.06 9.38
CA VAL A 113 13.86 -2.42 8.85
C VAL A 113 13.26 -3.35 9.88
N THR A 114 12.39 -4.25 9.47
CA THR A 114 11.95 -5.38 10.29
C THR A 114 12.49 -6.67 9.70
N LEU A 115 13.26 -7.39 10.51
CA LEU A 115 13.67 -8.77 10.26
C LEU A 115 12.64 -9.69 10.90
N ASP A 116 11.63 -10.09 10.11
CA ASP A 116 10.57 -10.98 10.58
C ASP A 116 11.13 -12.39 10.86
N ASP A 117 10.47 -13.08 11.80
CA ASP A 117 10.79 -14.44 12.22
C ASP A 117 9.97 -15.51 11.48
N VAL A 118 9.25 -15.10 10.43
CA VAL A 118 8.43 -15.95 9.57
C VAL A 118 8.83 -15.79 8.10
N PRO A 119 8.66 -16.83 7.26
CA PRO A 119 8.87 -16.71 5.83
C PRO A 119 7.71 -15.96 5.17
N TYR A 120 7.98 -15.28 4.06
CA TYR A 120 6.91 -14.76 3.22
C TYR A 120 6.66 -15.73 2.08
N GLU A 121 5.49 -16.35 2.03
CA GLU A 121 5.23 -17.44 1.10
C GLU A 121 4.41 -17.02 -0.13
N PHE A 122 4.56 -17.79 -1.20
CA PHE A 122 3.82 -17.63 -2.45
C PHE A 122 3.80 -18.98 -3.14
N ASP A 123 2.60 -19.44 -3.47
CA ASP A 123 2.32 -20.64 -4.23
C ASP A 123 1.05 -20.38 -5.05
N GLU A 124 1.09 -20.63 -6.35
CA GLU A 124 -0.08 -20.42 -7.21
C GLU A 124 -1.24 -21.38 -6.88
N LYS A 125 -0.92 -22.55 -6.30
CA LYS A 125 -1.91 -23.58 -5.93
C LYS A 125 -2.52 -23.34 -4.55
N ASP A 126 -1.82 -22.60 -3.69
CA ASP A 126 -2.27 -22.23 -2.36
C ASP A 126 -2.28 -20.71 -2.23
N THR A 127 -3.39 -20.13 -2.69
CA THR A 127 -3.53 -18.68 -2.78
C THR A 127 -3.51 -17.99 -1.42
N GLY A 128 -3.80 -18.72 -0.34
CA GLY A 128 -3.76 -18.21 1.04
C GLY A 128 -2.36 -17.79 1.47
N LYS A 129 -1.31 -18.33 0.85
CA LYS A 129 0.08 -17.92 1.11
C LYS A 129 0.34 -16.48 0.70
N LEU A 130 -0.12 -16.09 -0.49
CA LEU A 130 0.02 -14.71 -0.95
C LEU A 130 -0.84 -13.76 -0.12
N ASP A 131 -2.06 -14.18 0.24
CA ASP A 131 -2.95 -13.41 1.13
C ASP A 131 -2.27 -13.13 2.47
N ASN A 132 -1.69 -14.17 3.10
CA ASN A 132 -0.95 -14.03 4.36
C ASN A 132 0.30 -13.15 4.21
N TYR A 133 1.02 -13.28 3.09
CA TYR A 133 2.15 -12.40 2.80
C TYR A 133 1.70 -10.93 2.72
N GLY A 134 0.60 -10.64 2.02
CA GLY A 134 -0.01 -9.30 1.99
C GLY A 134 -0.36 -8.77 3.38
N ARG A 135 -0.96 -9.61 4.25
CA ARG A 135 -1.31 -9.24 5.63
C ARG A 135 -0.08 -8.88 6.47
N ILE A 136 0.98 -9.67 6.35
CA ILE A 136 2.25 -9.43 7.05
C ILE A 136 2.82 -8.06 6.66
N LEU A 137 2.76 -7.68 5.38
CA LEU A 137 3.22 -6.36 4.92
C LEU A 137 2.27 -5.22 5.31
N LEU A 138 0.96 -5.48 5.33
CA LEU A 138 -0.04 -4.47 5.64
C LEU A 138 0.00 -4.05 7.12
N HIS A 139 0.08 -4.99 8.05
CA HIS A 139 0.00 -4.69 9.48
C HIS A 139 0.89 -5.55 10.39
N GLY A 140 1.57 -6.58 9.87
CA GLY A 140 2.38 -7.49 10.69
C GLY A 140 1.58 -8.08 11.85
N LYS A 141 2.16 -8.10 13.04
CA LYS A 141 1.53 -8.51 14.31
C LYS A 141 0.87 -7.35 15.06
N GLY A 142 0.79 -6.16 14.45
CA GLY A 142 0.28 -4.93 15.07
C GLY A 142 1.25 -4.25 16.05
N TYR A 143 2.46 -4.78 16.21
CA TYR A 143 3.50 -4.23 17.10
C TYR A 143 4.93 -4.36 16.58
N ASP A 144 5.12 -4.99 15.43
CA ASP A 144 6.42 -5.28 14.79
C ASP A 144 6.68 -4.38 13.57
N ARG A 145 5.91 -3.29 13.45
CA ARG A 145 6.06 -2.22 12.47
C ARG A 145 6.06 -0.89 13.20
N TRP A 146 6.91 0.04 12.79
CA TRP A 146 6.83 1.42 13.28
C TRP A 146 5.96 2.23 12.31
N PHE A 147 4.65 2.23 12.54
CA PHE A 147 3.65 2.75 11.58
C PHE A 147 3.75 4.26 11.32
N ASP A 148 4.44 4.98 12.19
CA ASP A 148 4.73 6.40 12.01
C ASP A 148 5.90 6.67 11.06
N LYS A 149 6.76 5.69 10.76
CA LYS A 149 7.91 5.91 9.88
C LYS A 149 7.44 6.02 8.44
N SER A 150 8.08 6.87 7.63
CA SER A 150 7.77 7.00 6.20
C SER A 150 7.60 5.65 5.51
N PHE A 151 8.52 4.72 5.78
CA PHE A 151 8.33 3.31 5.49
C PHE A 151 9.13 2.39 6.43
N THR A 152 8.66 1.15 6.55
CA THR A 152 9.36 0.01 7.16
C THR A 152 9.63 -1.03 6.07
N LEU A 153 10.90 -1.33 5.80
CA LEU A 153 11.32 -2.45 4.93
C LEU A 153 11.19 -3.76 5.73
N CYS A 154 10.36 -4.68 5.26
CA CYS A 154 10.06 -5.94 5.94
C CYS A 154 10.75 -7.09 5.20
N ILE A 155 11.45 -7.95 5.94
CA ILE A 155 12.26 -9.05 5.37
C ILE A 155 11.88 -10.36 6.07
N GLY A 156 11.39 -11.34 5.32
CA GLY A 156 11.05 -12.66 5.83
C GLY A 156 12.26 -13.58 5.94
N THR A 157 12.15 -14.67 6.70
CA THR A 157 13.27 -15.62 6.93
C THR A 157 13.75 -16.35 5.67
N ASN A 158 12.96 -16.31 4.60
CA ASN A 158 13.29 -16.86 3.29
C ASN A 158 13.85 -15.80 2.31
N GLY A 159 14.22 -14.61 2.80
CA GLY A 159 14.81 -13.53 2.01
C GLY A 159 13.84 -12.77 1.12
N ARG A 160 12.54 -13.10 1.13
CA ARG A 160 11.53 -12.30 0.44
C ARG A 160 11.27 -11.01 1.20
N ILE A 161 10.95 -9.95 0.45
CA ILE A 161 10.92 -8.58 0.94
C ILE A 161 9.68 -7.81 0.46
N GLY A 162 9.24 -6.86 1.29
CA GLY A 162 8.22 -5.88 0.96
C GLY A 162 8.31 -4.69 1.91
N PHE A 163 7.35 -3.77 1.87
CA PHE A 163 7.36 -2.62 2.78
C PHE A 163 5.95 -2.24 3.26
N ASN A 164 5.92 -1.67 4.46
CA ASN A 164 4.80 -0.91 5.02
C ASN A 164 5.12 0.58 4.89
N ALA A 165 4.16 1.44 4.53
CA ALA A 165 4.42 2.86 4.34
C ALA A 165 3.33 3.73 4.96
N GLU A 166 3.75 4.81 5.63
CA GLU A 166 2.86 5.86 6.13
C GLU A 166 2.42 6.75 4.95
N HIS A 167 1.12 7.03 4.82
CA HIS A 167 0.59 7.60 3.57
C HIS A 167 0.55 9.14 3.53
N SER A 168 0.73 9.83 4.67
CA SER A 168 0.56 11.28 4.72
C SER A 168 1.67 12.05 3.99
N TRP A 169 2.87 11.48 3.83
CA TRP A 169 3.98 12.16 3.13
C TRP A 169 3.99 11.99 1.60
N ALA A 170 3.45 10.89 1.04
CA ALA A 170 3.42 10.63 -0.41
C ALA A 170 2.35 9.62 -0.85
N ASP A 171 2.20 9.50 -2.17
CA ASP A 171 1.33 8.53 -2.83
C ASP A 171 2.11 7.31 -3.36
N ALA A 172 1.40 6.21 -3.62
CA ALA A 172 1.97 4.91 -3.99
C ALA A 172 2.93 4.93 -5.19
N ALA A 173 2.78 5.87 -6.13
CA ALA A 173 3.71 6.05 -7.26
C ALA A 173 5.17 6.18 -6.80
N VAL A 174 5.41 6.96 -5.74
CA VAL A 174 6.76 7.26 -5.26
C VAL A 174 7.42 6.00 -4.71
N MET A 175 6.70 5.24 -3.89
CA MET A 175 7.18 3.97 -3.34
C MET A 175 7.34 2.90 -4.42
N SER A 176 6.45 2.87 -5.42
CA SER A 176 6.54 1.92 -6.54
C SER A 176 7.75 2.20 -7.41
N HIS A 177 8.08 3.48 -7.66
CA HIS A 177 9.28 3.86 -8.40
C HIS A 177 10.54 3.51 -7.60
N PHE A 178 10.56 3.80 -6.29
CA PHE A 178 11.65 3.41 -5.40
C PHE A 178 11.87 1.89 -5.41
N TRP A 179 10.80 1.11 -5.30
CA TRP A 179 10.85 -0.35 -5.34
C TRP A 179 11.45 -0.88 -6.64
N GLU A 180 10.95 -0.41 -7.78
CA GLU A 180 11.47 -0.81 -9.09
C GLU A 180 12.95 -0.47 -9.23
N TYR A 181 13.37 0.70 -8.76
CA TYR A 181 14.77 1.09 -8.77
C TYR A 181 15.63 0.13 -7.96
N VAL A 182 15.25 -0.15 -6.71
CA VAL A 182 16.03 -1.01 -5.79
C VAL A 182 16.15 -2.43 -6.34
N VAL A 183 15.03 -3.04 -6.74
CA VAL A 183 15.03 -4.41 -7.29
C VAL A 183 15.85 -4.49 -8.59
N SER A 184 15.75 -3.46 -9.44
CA SER A 184 16.54 -3.41 -10.68
C SER A 184 18.03 -3.28 -10.39
N ASP A 185 18.41 -2.42 -9.45
CA ASP A 185 19.81 -2.17 -9.11
C ASP A 185 20.45 -3.40 -8.45
N GLU A 186 19.73 -4.05 -7.53
CA GLU A 186 20.14 -5.33 -6.95
C GLU A 186 20.37 -6.40 -8.01
N THR A 187 19.41 -6.54 -8.95
CA THR A 187 19.44 -7.60 -9.98
C THR A 187 20.53 -7.39 -11.02
N VAL A 188 20.82 -6.13 -11.39
CA VAL A 188 21.69 -5.78 -12.52
C VAL A 188 23.11 -5.42 -12.07
N ASN A 189 23.25 -4.70 -10.96
CA ASN A 189 24.52 -4.12 -10.52
C ASN A 189 25.08 -4.76 -9.25
N MET A 190 24.24 -5.45 -8.47
CA MET A 190 24.67 -6.19 -7.28
C MET A 190 24.59 -7.69 -7.54
N GLY A 191 24.95 -8.47 -6.54
CA GLY A 191 24.83 -9.91 -6.61
C GLY A 191 25.28 -10.58 -5.34
N TYR A 192 25.09 -11.89 -5.33
CA TYR A 192 25.40 -12.75 -4.21
C TYR A 192 26.35 -13.87 -4.67
N THR A 193 27.20 -14.33 -3.77
CA THR A 193 27.96 -15.57 -3.96
C THR A 193 27.03 -16.78 -3.98
N SER A 194 27.54 -17.96 -4.38
CA SER A 194 26.76 -19.21 -4.43
C SER A 194 26.17 -19.62 -3.07
N ASP A 195 26.79 -19.21 -1.98
CA ASP A 195 26.34 -19.45 -0.60
C ASP A 195 25.47 -18.30 -0.05
N GLY A 196 25.08 -17.33 -0.89
CA GLY A 196 24.13 -16.27 -0.55
C GLY A 196 24.73 -15.06 0.17
N ARG A 197 26.06 -14.89 0.15
CA ARG A 197 26.75 -13.73 0.75
C ARG A 197 26.78 -12.55 -0.21
N CYS A 198 26.79 -11.33 0.31
CA CYS A 198 26.96 -10.16 -0.53
C CYS A 198 28.32 -10.20 -1.24
N LEU A 199 28.36 -9.92 -2.55
CA LEU A 199 29.62 -9.80 -3.28
C LEU A 199 30.45 -8.61 -2.79
N GLY A 200 31.78 -8.75 -2.86
CA GLY A 200 32.76 -7.75 -2.46
C GLY A 200 33.28 -7.93 -1.03
N SER A 201 34.51 -7.50 -0.78
CA SER A 201 35.14 -7.57 0.54
C SER A 201 34.82 -6.32 1.37
N PRO A 202 34.52 -6.46 2.68
CA PRO A 202 34.41 -5.33 3.59
C PRO A 202 35.69 -4.48 3.56
N GLU A 203 35.56 -3.16 3.52
CA GLU A 203 36.72 -2.26 3.67
C GLU A 203 37.08 -2.09 5.15
N TYR A 204 36.09 -2.16 6.05
CA TYR A 204 36.30 -2.23 7.50
C TYR A 204 35.74 -3.52 8.08
N ASN A 205 36.55 -4.22 8.88
CA ASN A 205 36.15 -5.45 9.57
C ASN A 205 36.65 -5.46 11.03
N PRO A 206 35.75 -5.34 12.04
CA PRO A 206 34.31 -5.15 11.87
C PRO A 206 33.97 -3.72 11.38
N PRO A 207 32.86 -3.53 10.67
CA PRO A 207 32.28 -2.20 10.47
C PRO A 207 31.76 -1.63 11.81
N PRO A 208 31.32 -0.36 11.88
CA PRO A 208 30.67 0.17 13.08
C PRO A 208 29.48 -0.71 13.50
N MET A 209 29.51 -1.25 14.71
CA MET A 209 28.52 -2.25 15.13
C MET A 209 27.15 -1.61 15.47
N PRO A 210 26.05 -2.35 15.28
CA PRO A 210 24.73 -1.95 15.76
C PRO A 210 24.72 -1.65 17.27
N ILE A 211 23.94 -0.64 17.66
CA ILE A 211 23.76 -0.26 19.07
C ILE A 211 22.35 -0.63 19.49
N ARG A 212 22.23 -1.49 20.50
CA ARG A 212 20.95 -1.87 21.11
C ARG A 212 20.27 -0.67 21.75
N LEU A 213 19.07 -0.33 21.31
CA LEU A 213 18.25 0.71 21.95
C LEU A 213 17.76 0.23 23.32
N GLN A 214 17.65 1.14 24.28
CA GLN A 214 17.29 0.82 25.67
C GLN A 214 16.00 1.55 26.04
N TRP A 215 15.24 0.97 26.97
CA TRP A 215 13.96 1.52 27.40
C TRP A 215 13.82 1.41 28.91
N ASP A 216 13.30 2.47 29.51
CA ASP A 216 12.88 2.56 30.90
C ASP A 216 11.35 2.71 30.91
N LEU A 217 10.63 1.59 30.93
CA LEU A 217 9.18 1.55 30.78
C LEU A 217 8.52 1.35 32.15
N PRO A 218 8.10 2.42 32.85
CA PRO A 218 7.42 2.29 34.14
C PRO A 218 6.04 1.64 33.97
N PRO A 219 5.42 1.12 35.05
CA PRO A 219 4.12 0.43 34.96
C PRO A 219 3.00 1.17 34.20
N PRO A 220 2.85 2.51 34.32
CA PRO A 220 1.87 3.24 33.51
C PRO A 220 2.15 3.21 32.00
N ALA A 221 3.43 3.22 31.59
CA ALA A 221 3.83 3.09 30.19
C ALA A 221 3.52 1.69 29.66
N LEU A 222 3.80 0.65 30.46
CA LEU A 222 3.45 -0.74 30.12
C LEU A 222 1.94 -0.91 29.92
N ALA A 223 1.13 -0.30 30.78
CA ALA A 223 -0.33 -0.31 30.64
C ALA A 223 -0.80 0.44 29.37
N ALA A 224 -0.13 1.53 28.99
CA ALA A 224 -0.43 2.23 27.74
C ALA A 224 -0.09 1.37 26.50
N ILE A 225 1.07 0.70 26.51
CA ILE A 225 1.48 -0.23 25.46
C ILE A 225 0.45 -1.36 25.32
N ASP A 226 0.05 -1.99 26.43
CA ASP A 226 -0.90 -3.11 26.37
C ASP A 226 -2.27 -2.67 25.83
N ARG A 227 -2.79 -1.51 26.27
CA ARG A 227 -4.05 -0.97 25.72
C ARG A 227 -3.97 -0.73 24.21
N SER A 228 -2.89 -0.09 23.74
CA SER A 228 -2.71 0.14 22.30
C SER A 228 -2.53 -1.17 21.53
N TYR A 229 -1.88 -2.18 22.13
CA TYR A 229 -1.77 -3.50 21.54
C TYR A 229 -3.13 -4.19 21.39
N GLN A 230 -4.03 -4.11 22.39
CA GLN A 230 -5.38 -4.69 22.25
C GLN A 230 -6.17 -4.03 21.12
N VAL A 231 -6.06 -2.71 20.96
CA VAL A 231 -6.68 -1.98 19.83
C VAL A 231 -6.09 -2.46 18.50
N ALA A 232 -4.76 -2.48 18.38
CA ALA A 232 -4.08 -2.92 17.17
C ALA A 232 -4.43 -4.36 16.79
N LEU A 233 -4.50 -5.26 17.78
CA LEU A 233 -4.89 -6.66 17.58
C LEU A 233 -6.33 -6.77 17.06
N GLY A 234 -7.26 -5.99 17.63
CA GLY A 234 -8.64 -5.91 17.14
C GLY A 234 -8.71 -5.48 15.68
N LEU A 235 -7.98 -4.41 15.32
CA LEU A 235 -7.90 -3.92 13.94
C LEU A 235 -7.31 -4.95 12.97
N CYS A 236 -6.20 -5.60 13.35
CA CYS A 236 -5.55 -6.62 12.50
C CYS A 236 -6.46 -7.84 12.27
N ASN A 237 -7.19 -8.26 13.30
CA ASN A 237 -8.10 -9.41 13.22
C ASN A 237 -9.36 -9.11 12.41
N ASP A 238 -9.76 -7.83 12.33
CA ASP A 238 -10.94 -7.41 11.56
C ASP A 238 -10.65 -7.18 10.07
N VAL A 239 -9.40 -7.25 9.61
CA VAL A 239 -9.10 -7.18 8.17
C VAL A 239 -9.36 -8.54 7.51
N ASP A 240 -10.14 -8.56 6.43
CA ASP A 240 -10.16 -9.63 5.43
C ASP A 240 -9.34 -9.16 4.22
N LEU A 241 -8.43 -9.99 3.71
CA LEU A 241 -7.56 -9.65 2.58
C LEU A 241 -7.47 -10.82 1.61
N ARG A 242 -7.76 -10.55 0.34
CA ARG A 242 -7.55 -11.47 -0.78
C ARG A 242 -6.67 -10.80 -1.84
N ILE A 243 -5.53 -11.42 -2.14
CA ILE A 243 -4.66 -11.06 -3.27
C ILE A 243 -4.97 -12.01 -4.42
N TYR A 244 -5.75 -11.52 -5.37
CA TYR A 244 -6.13 -12.25 -6.56
C TYR A 244 -5.11 -12.01 -7.68
N MET A 245 -4.39 -13.06 -8.06
CA MET A 245 -3.48 -13.08 -9.21
C MET A 245 -4.23 -13.57 -10.45
N HIS A 246 -4.40 -12.68 -11.44
CA HIS A 246 -5.05 -12.99 -12.69
C HIS A 246 -4.02 -13.22 -13.80
N THR A 247 -3.97 -14.44 -14.32
CA THR A 247 -2.99 -14.89 -15.34
C THR A 247 -3.61 -15.16 -16.71
N ALA A 248 -4.92 -14.96 -16.88
CA ALA A 248 -5.61 -15.35 -18.11
C ALA A 248 -5.34 -14.36 -19.27
N TYR A 249 -5.04 -13.10 -18.95
CA TYR A 249 -4.60 -12.02 -19.84
C TYR A 249 -4.24 -10.77 -19.00
N GLY A 250 -3.66 -9.75 -19.64
CA GLY A 250 -3.36 -8.46 -19.02
C GLY A 250 -3.52 -7.33 -20.04
N LYS A 251 -2.60 -6.35 -20.02
CA LYS A 251 -2.72 -5.16 -20.88
C LYS A 251 -2.65 -5.46 -22.37
N GLY A 252 -2.06 -6.60 -22.76
CA GLY A 252 -1.92 -6.99 -24.17
C GLY A 252 -3.28 -7.16 -24.83
N PHE A 253 -4.13 -8.00 -24.22
CA PHE A 253 -5.50 -8.20 -24.67
C PHE A 253 -6.35 -6.92 -24.60
N MET A 254 -6.22 -6.12 -23.53
CA MET A 254 -6.98 -4.86 -23.38
C MET A 254 -6.65 -3.86 -24.51
N LYS A 255 -5.38 -3.78 -24.92
CA LYS A 255 -4.95 -2.95 -26.06
C LYS A 255 -5.52 -3.46 -27.40
N GLU A 256 -5.59 -4.77 -27.61
CA GLU A 256 -6.26 -5.33 -28.81
C GLU A 256 -7.74 -4.96 -28.88
N CYS A 257 -8.38 -4.78 -27.71
CA CYS A 257 -9.76 -4.34 -27.59
C CYS A 257 -9.93 -2.82 -27.81
N ARG A 258 -8.81 -2.08 -27.99
CA ARG A 258 -8.75 -0.62 -28.19
C ARG A 258 -9.39 0.17 -27.05
N VAL A 259 -9.17 -0.27 -25.82
CA VAL A 259 -9.64 0.38 -24.59
C VAL A 259 -8.46 0.58 -23.65
N SER A 260 -8.48 1.66 -22.86
CA SER A 260 -7.48 1.85 -21.81
C SER A 260 -7.50 0.66 -20.85
N PRO A 261 -6.35 0.04 -20.52
CA PRO A 261 -6.29 -1.04 -19.54
C PRO A 261 -6.88 -0.65 -18.18
N ASP A 262 -6.67 0.59 -17.76
CA ASP A 262 -7.18 1.11 -16.49
C ASP A 262 -8.70 1.24 -16.52
N ALA A 263 -9.24 1.88 -17.56
CA ALA A 263 -10.69 1.97 -17.76
C ALA A 263 -11.37 0.60 -17.88
N TYR A 264 -10.71 -0.36 -18.55
CA TYR A 264 -11.19 -1.74 -18.63
C TYR A 264 -11.30 -2.37 -17.24
N ILE A 265 -10.27 -2.25 -16.41
CA ILE A 265 -10.29 -2.78 -15.04
C ILE A 265 -11.36 -2.09 -14.21
N GLN A 266 -11.48 -0.76 -14.29
CA GLN A 266 -12.50 -0.02 -13.56
C GLN A 266 -13.92 -0.47 -13.96
N MET A 267 -14.17 -0.72 -15.24
CA MET A 267 -15.43 -1.31 -15.70
C MET A 267 -15.63 -2.73 -15.15
N ALA A 268 -14.60 -3.58 -15.15
CA ALA A 268 -14.68 -4.90 -14.51
C ALA A 268 -15.05 -4.80 -13.02
N LEU A 269 -14.49 -3.84 -12.29
CA LEU A 269 -14.82 -3.58 -10.88
C LEU A 269 -16.27 -3.10 -10.71
N GLN A 270 -16.78 -2.22 -11.58
CA GLN A 270 -18.19 -1.80 -11.54
C GLN A 270 -19.15 -2.99 -11.75
N LEU A 271 -18.84 -3.85 -12.71
CA LEU A 271 -19.63 -5.05 -13.00
C LEU A 271 -19.59 -6.05 -11.84
N ALA A 272 -18.40 -6.29 -11.30
CA ALA A 272 -18.20 -7.18 -10.16
C ALA A 272 -18.96 -6.67 -8.93
N TYR A 273 -18.85 -5.37 -8.62
CA TYR A 273 -19.49 -4.78 -7.45
C TYR A 273 -21.01 -4.85 -7.55
N PHE A 274 -21.58 -4.53 -8.71
CA PHE A 274 -23.03 -4.64 -8.91
C PHE A 274 -23.54 -6.07 -8.72
N ARG A 275 -22.77 -7.09 -9.16
CA ARG A 275 -23.12 -8.49 -8.95
C ARG A 275 -22.98 -8.95 -7.51
N ASP A 276 -22.00 -8.41 -6.79
CA ASP A 276 -21.74 -8.73 -5.38
C ASP A 276 -22.76 -8.09 -4.44
N ALA A 277 -22.99 -6.78 -4.61
CA ALA A 277 -23.81 -5.96 -3.71
C ALA A 277 -25.26 -5.79 -4.18
N GLY A 278 -25.60 -6.15 -5.42
CA GLY A 278 -26.94 -5.96 -6.01
C GLY A 278 -27.33 -4.50 -6.26
N ARG A 279 -26.40 -3.55 -6.08
CA ARG A 279 -26.63 -2.11 -6.23
C ARG A 279 -25.39 -1.41 -6.76
N PHE A 280 -25.58 -0.19 -7.26
CA PHE A 280 -24.48 0.73 -7.54
C PHE A 280 -24.12 1.51 -6.28
N SER A 281 -22.85 1.89 -6.15
CA SER A 281 -22.36 2.74 -5.05
C SER A 281 -21.29 3.68 -5.56
N LEU A 282 -21.07 4.78 -4.84
CA LEU A 282 -19.93 5.65 -5.09
C LEU A 282 -18.64 4.83 -5.10
N THR A 283 -17.88 5.02 -6.19
CA THR A 283 -16.56 4.42 -6.37
C THR A 283 -15.53 5.54 -6.39
N TYR A 284 -14.54 5.44 -5.51
CA TYR A 284 -13.37 6.32 -5.50
C TYR A 284 -12.28 5.68 -6.35
N GLU A 285 -11.61 6.47 -7.17
CA GLU A 285 -10.33 6.12 -7.78
C GLU A 285 -9.34 7.27 -7.60
N ALA A 286 -8.13 6.96 -7.13
CA ALA A 286 -7.07 7.96 -7.00
C ALA A 286 -6.50 8.35 -8.38
N SER A 287 -6.50 9.64 -8.70
CA SER A 287 -5.77 10.19 -9.86
C SER A 287 -4.72 11.19 -9.39
N MET A 288 -3.52 11.13 -9.97
CA MET A 288 -2.40 11.97 -9.55
C MET A 288 -2.46 13.36 -10.19
N THR A 289 -2.33 14.41 -9.40
CA THR A 289 -2.30 15.81 -9.85
C THR A 289 -0.89 16.37 -9.96
N ARG A 290 0.10 15.51 -10.23
CA ARG A 290 1.55 15.83 -10.27
C ARG A 290 1.97 16.81 -11.39
N LEU A 291 1.04 17.25 -12.24
CA LEU A 291 1.23 18.37 -13.17
C LEU A 291 1.31 19.72 -12.44
N TYR A 292 0.81 19.78 -11.20
CA TYR A 292 0.83 20.97 -10.37
C TYR A 292 1.92 20.88 -9.29
N ARG A 293 2.44 22.04 -8.89
CA ARG A 293 3.38 22.13 -7.76
C ARG A 293 2.75 21.52 -6.52
N GLU A 294 3.46 20.59 -5.89
CA GLU A 294 3.02 19.88 -4.67
C GLU A 294 1.72 19.07 -4.85
N GLY A 295 1.31 18.82 -6.11
CA GLY A 295 0.17 17.98 -6.42
C GLY A 295 0.28 16.57 -5.85
N ARG A 296 -0.80 16.14 -5.20
CA ARG A 296 -1.02 14.80 -4.65
C ARG A 296 -2.06 14.09 -5.52
N THR A 297 -3.31 14.12 -5.09
CA THR A 297 -4.41 13.36 -5.71
C THR A 297 -5.67 14.18 -5.89
N GLU A 298 -6.43 13.84 -6.92
CA GLU A 298 -7.85 14.13 -7.12
C GLU A 298 -8.61 12.78 -7.20
N THR A 299 -9.93 12.83 -7.07
CA THR A 299 -10.82 11.68 -7.19
C THR A 299 -11.38 11.58 -8.60
N VAL A 300 -11.25 10.39 -9.19
CA VAL A 300 -12.08 9.96 -10.31
C VAL A 300 -13.25 9.17 -9.74
N ARG A 301 -14.43 9.30 -10.36
CA ARG A 301 -15.67 8.63 -9.95
C ARG A 301 -16.09 7.59 -11.01
N PRO A 302 -15.56 6.35 -10.99
CA PRO A 302 -15.86 5.33 -12.02
C PRO A 302 -17.33 4.90 -12.13
N CYS A 303 -18.15 5.10 -11.09
CA CYS A 303 -19.58 4.85 -11.14
C CYS A 303 -20.32 6.03 -11.81
N THR A 304 -20.37 6.04 -13.14
CA THR A 304 -21.04 7.06 -13.97
C THR A 304 -22.33 6.55 -14.59
N ILE A 305 -23.09 7.42 -15.24
CA ILE A 305 -24.31 7.01 -15.97
C ILE A 305 -23.98 5.98 -17.05
N GLU A 306 -22.87 6.17 -17.76
CA GLU A 306 -22.36 5.30 -18.81
C GLU A 306 -21.92 3.94 -18.27
N SER A 307 -21.16 3.91 -17.17
CA SER A 307 -20.75 2.64 -16.56
C SER A 307 -21.95 1.87 -16.02
N THR A 308 -22.91 2.54 -15.38
CA THR A 308 -24.14 1.88 -14.91
C THR A 308 -25.01 1.37 -16.07
N ALA A 309 -25.08 2.10 -17.19
CA ALA A 309 -25.81 1.66 -18.38
C ALA A 309 -25.17 0.39 -18.99
N TRP A 310 -23.84 0.36 -19.11
CA TRP A 310 -23.12 -0.82 -19.57
C TRP A 310 -23.29 -2.02 -18.62
N VAL A 311 -23.16 -1.83 -17.30
CA VAL A 311 -23.37 -2.90 -16.31
C VAL A 311 -24.78 -3.49 -16.41
N ARG A 312 -25.81 -2.63 -16.54
CA ARG A 312 -27.19 -3.09 -16.76
C ARG A 312 -27.32 -3.89 -18.06
N ALA A 313 -26.69 -3.45 -19.15
CA ALA A 313 -26.69 -4.19 -20.41
C ALA A 313 -26.02 -5.57 -20.27
N MET A 314 -24.93 -5.67 -19.52
CA MET A 314 -24.26 -6.95 -19.21
C MET A 314 -25.15 -7.92 -18.43
N GLN A 315 -26.05 -7.42 -17.57
CA GLN A 315 -27.02 -8.27 -16.86
C GLN A 315 -28.31 -8.53 -17.66
N SER A 316 -28.52 -7.85 -18.79
CA SER A 316 -29.72 -8.01 -19.61
C SER A 316 -29.67 -9.30 -20.43
N LYS A 317 -30.80 -10.02 -20.43
CA LYS A 317 -31.03 -11.20 -21.28
C LYS A 317 -31.32 -10.83 -22.74
N THR A 318 -31.70 -9.58 -23.02
CA THR A 318 -32.13 -9.13 -24.35
C THR A 318 -31.11 -8.22 -25.05
N ALA A 319 -30.14 -7.68 -24.32
CA ALA A 319 -29.11 -6.82 -24.90
C ALA A 319 -28.16 -7.63 -25.80
N THR A 320 -27.96 -7.14 -27.02
CA THR A 320 -27.09 -7.78 -28.02
C THR A 320 -25.61 -7.62 -27.65
N VAL A 321 -24.74 -8.41 -28.29
CA VAL A 321 -23.29 -8.29 -28.15
C VAL A 321 -22.80 -6.93 -28.64
N GLU A 322 -23.37 -6.44 -29.74
CA GLU A 322 -23.04 -5.13 -30.30
C GLU A 322 -23.39 -4.00 -29.32
N ASP A 323 -24.60 -4.04 -28.73
CA ASP A 323 -25.03 -3.05 -27.73
C ASP A 323 -24.11 -3.04 -26.51
N LYS A 324 -23.78 -4.24 -25.99
CA LYS A 324 -22.88 -4.40 -24.83
C LYS A 324 -21.49 -3.84 -25.12
N ILE A 325 -20.93 -4.09 -26.31
CA ILE A 325 -19.62 -3.54 -26.72
C ILE A 325 -19.68 -2.02 -26.87
N LYS A 326 -20.71 -1.50 -27.53
CA LYS A 326 -20.88 -0.05 -27.73
C LYS A 326 -20.97 0.68 -26.39
N LEU A 327 -21.77 0.16 -25.45
CA LEU A 327 -21.90 0.72 -24.11
C LEU A 327 -20.59 0.63 -23.31
N LEU A 328 -19.86 -0.50 -23.41
CA LEU A 328 -18.55 -0.65 -22.77
C LEU A 328 -17.56 0.39 -23.28
N GLN A 329 -17.46 0.56 -24.59
CA GLN A 329 -16.56 1.54 -25.20
C GLN A 329 -16.89 2.96 -24.75
N HIS A 330 -18.17 3.30 -24.68
CA HIS A 330 -18.61 4.62 -24.21
C HIS A 330 -18.27 4.83 -22.73
N ALA A 331 -18.52 3.84 -21.87
CA ALA A 331 -18.17 3.91 -20.46
C ALA A 331 -16.64 4.04 -20.25
N CYS A 332 -15.83 3.29 -21.01
CA CYS A 332 -14.38 3.42 -20.99
C CYS A 332 -13.87 4.78 -21.47
N GLN A 333 -14.53 5.39 -22.48
CA GLN A 333 -14.19 6.73 -22.96
C GLN A 333 -14.53 7.80 -21.91
N GLN A 334 -15.70 7.70 -21.27
CA GLN A 334 -16.09 8.62 -20.21
C GLN A 334 -15.16 8.51 -18.99
N HIS A 335 -14.78 7.29 -18.61
CA HIS A 335 -13.79 7.07 -17.54
C HIS A 335 -12.45 7.73 -17.87
N GLN A 336 -11.90 7.50 -19.07
CA GLN A 336 -10.65 8.14 -19.51
C GLN A 336 -10.73 9.67 -19.49
N LYS A 337 -11.85 10.25 -19.94
CA LYS A 337 -12.07 11.70 -19.89
C LYS A 337 -12.07 12.18 -18.43
N GLY A 338 -12.80 11.51 -17.54
CA GLY A 338 -12.82 11.84 -16.12
C GLY A 338 -11.44 11.77 -15.47
N TYR A 339 -10.63 10.77 -15.85
CA TYR A 339 -9.27 10.62 -15.37
C TYR A 339 -8.36 11.77 -15.86
N GLN A 340 -8.45 12.14 -17.13
CA GLN A 340 -7.73 13.29 -17.70
C GLN A 340 -8.13 14.60 -17.04
N ASP A 341 -9.44 14.82 -16.83
CA ASP A 341 -9.96 16.01 -16.16
C ASP A 341 -9.45 16.08 -14.71
N ALA A 342 -9.48 14.98 -13.96
CA ALA A 342 -8.94 14.91 -12.60
C ALA A 342 -7.42 15.22 -12.56
N MET A 343 -6.62 14.61 -13.45
CA MET A 343 -5.18 14.90 -13.56
C MET A 343 -4.90 16.38 -13.85
N CYS A 344 -5.77 17.02 -14.65
CA CYS A 344 -5.69 18.43 -15.02
C CYS A 344 -6.41 19.36 -14.02
N GLY A 345 -6.67 18.91 -12.78
CA GLY A 345 -7.24 19.74 -11.73
C GLY A 345 -8.68 20.19 -11.98
N LYS A 346 -9.42 19.49 -12.85
CA LYS A 346 -10.84 19.74 -13.15
C LYS A 346 -11.79 18.77 -12.44
N GLY A 347 -11.26 17.93 -11.56
CA GLY A 347 -12.09 17.16 -10.63
C GLY A 347 -12.80 18.06 -9.64
N ILE A 348 -13.82 17.52 -8.98
CA ILE A 348 -14.70 18.29 -8.09
C ILE A 348 -14.53 17.94 -6.62
N ASP A 349 -13.99 16.76 -6.30
CA ASP A 349 -13.98 16.25 -4.93
C ASP A 349 -13.08 17.08 -4.00
N ARG A 350 -11.86 17.41 -4.42
CA ARG A 350 -10.99 18.30 -3.62
C ARG A 350 -11.57 19.72 -3.54
N HIS A 351 -12.25 20.19 -4.57
CA HIS A 351 -12.92 21.49 -4.56
C HIS A 351 -14.08 21.51 -3.55
N LEU A 352 -14.96 20.51 -3.57
CA LEU A 352 -16.05 20.38 -2.59
C LEU A 352 -15.53 20.25 -1.15
N PHE A 353 -14.46 19.50 -0.95
CA PHE A 353 -13.80 19.42 0.35
C PHE A 353 -13.25 20.77 0.82
N CYS A 354 -12.65 21.55 -0.09
CA CYS A 354 -12.21 22.91 0.22
C CYS A 354 -13.39 23.81 0.66
N LEU A 355 -14.50 23.78 -0.07
CA LEU A 355 -15.71 24.52 0.29
C LEU A 355 -16.24 24.10 1.68
N TYR A 356 -16.18 22.81 2.00
CA TYR A 356 -16.52 22.32 3.33
C TYR A 356 -15.61 22.86 4.42
N VAL A 357 -14.28 22.80 4.24
CA VAL A 357 -13.32 23.35 5.21
C VAL A 357 -13.56 24.85 5.42
N VAL A 358 -13.78 25.61 4.34
CA VAL A 358 -14.11 27.03 4.41
C VAL A 358 -15.45 27.26 5.13
N SER A 359 -16.48 26.45 4.85
CA SER A 359 -17.79 26.56 5.52
C SER A 359 -17.68 26.33 7.03
N LYS A 360 -16.83 25.40 7.47
CA LYS A 360 -16.56 25.16 8.91
C LYS A 360 -15.83 26.32 9.55
N TYR A 361 -14.85 26.90 8.87
CA TYR A 361 -14.14 28.08 9.35
C TYR A 361 -15.04 29.32 9.46
N LEU A 362 -15.97 29.49 8.51
CA LEU A 362 -16.92 30.60 8.49
C LEU A 362 -18.21 30.32 9.30
N GLU A 363 -18.31 29.15 9.95
CA GLU A 363 -19.49 28.70 10.69
C GLU A 363 -20.80 28.72 9.86
N VAL A 364 -20.69 28.48 8.56
CA VAL A 364 -21.81 28.41 7.62
C VAL A 364 -22.31 26.96 7.53
N ASP A 365 -23.57 26.73 7.88
CA ASP A 365 -24.21 25.44 7.65
C ASP A 365 -24.68 25.33 6.19
N SER A 366 -24.28 24.23 5.53
CA SER A 366 -24.63 23.95 4.15
C SER A 366 -25.23 22.55 4.05
N PRO A 367 -26.57 22.45 3.90
CA PRO A 367 -27.24 21.16 3.72
C PRO A 367 -26.65 20.37 2.55
N PHE A 368 -26.30 21.05 1.44
CA PHE A 368 -25.67 20.44 0.27
C PHE A 368 -24.30 19.80 0.60
N LEU A 369 -23.40 20.54 1.24
CA LEU A 369 -22.07 19.99 1.58
C LEU A 369 -22.18 18.86 2.60
N LYS A 370 -23.13 18.95 3.53
CA LYS A 370 -23.41 17.90 4.51
C LYS A 370 -23.89 16.62 3.82
N GLU A 371 -24.79 16.72 2.85
CA GLU A 371 -25.29 15.59 2.07
C GLU A 371 -24.17 14.95 1.25
N VAL A 372 -23.51 15.72 0.39
CA VAL A 372 -22.52 15.18 -0.56
C VAL A 372 -21.32 14.54 0.14
N LEU A 373 -20.91 15.05 1.30
CA LEU A 373 -19.80 14.48 2.07
C LEU A 373 -20.21 13.32 3.00
N SER A 374 -21.50 13.10 3.20
CA SER A 374 -22.00 11.96 3.99
C SER A 374 -22.08 10.66 3.20
N GLU A 375 -22.06 10.74 1.86
CA GLU A 375 -22.17 9.58 1.00
C GLU A 375 -20.90 8.70 1.05
N PRO A 376 -21.01 7.42 1.41
CA PRO A 376 -19.85 6.57 1.65
C PRO A 376 -19.23 6.03 0.35
N TRP A 377 -17.89 6.04 0.31
CA TRP A 377 -17.09 5.41 -0.73
C TRP A 377 -16.96 3.90 -0.51
N ARG A 378 -18.05 3.16 -0.73
CA ARG A 378 -18.07 1.70 -0.49
C ARG A 378 -17.17 0.89 -1.42
N LEU A 379 -16.70 1.46 -2.51
CA LEU A 379 -15.63 0.89 -3.32
C LEU A 379 -14.53 1.92 -3.49
N SER A 380 -13.42 1.74 -2.79
CA SER A 380 -12.23 2.60 -2.93
C SER A 380 -11.16 1.87 -3.72
N THR A 381 -10.73 2.47 -4.83
CA THR A 381 -9.82 1.85 -5.78
C THR A 381 -8.55 2.68 -5.98
N SER A 382 -7.43 2.01 -6.26
CA SER A 382 -6.20 2.68 -6.66
C SER A 382 -5.33 1.78 -7.52
N GLN A 383 -4.89 2.31 -8.66
CA GLN A 383 -3.86 1.67 -9.46
C GLN A 383 -2.49 1.94 -8.85
N THR A 384 -1.73 0.87 -8.55
CA THR A 384 -0.30 0.97 -8.26
C THR A 384 0.45 1.02 -9.61
N PRO A 385 1.13 2.15 -9.96
CA PRO A 385 1.80 2.25 -11.24
C PRO A 385 2.98 1.29 -11.34
N HIS A 386 3.20 0.77 -12.55
CA HIS A 386 4.28 -0.18 -12.84
C HIS A 386 5.00 0.17 -14.15
N GLY A 387 6.26 -0.23 -14.26
CA GLY A 387 7.13 0.14 -15.39
C GLY A 387 7.50 1.62 -15.35
N GLN A 388 7.71 2.17 -14.16
CA GLN A 388 8.16 3.54 -13.95
C GLN A 388 9.66 3.71 -14.22
N THR A 389 10.42 2.61 -14.28
CA THR A 389 11.82 2.59 -14.72
C THR A 389 12.02 1.77 -15.99
N SER A 390 13.03 2.11 -16.79
CA SER A 390 13.49 1.33 -17.95
C SER A 390 14.66 0.39 -17.62
N LYS A 391 14.98 0.22 -16.33
CA LYS A 391 16.20 -0.47 -15.88
C LYS A 391 16.12 -2.00 -15.99
N LEU A 392 14.92 -2.58 -15.96
CA LEU A 392 14.74 -4.03 -15.91
C LEU A 392 13.66 -4.50 -16.88
N ASP A 393 14.01 -5.49 -17.70
CA ASP A 393 13.05 -6.20 -18.54
C ASP A 393 12.40 -7.34 -17.74
N LEU A 394 11.20 -7.11 -17.22
CA LEU A 394 10.48 -8.07 -16.39
C LEU A 394 10.08 -9.35 -17.15
N LYS A 395 10.11 -9.37 -18.49
CA LYS A 395 9.97 -10.63 -19.24
C LYS A 395 11.20 -11.51 -19.09
N LYS A 396 12.39 -10.92 -19.00
CA LYS A 396 13.65 -11.63 -18.75
C LYS A 396 13.85 -11.93 -17.27
N PHE A 397 13.29 -11.12 -16.39
CA PHE A 397 13.37 -11.26 -14.94
C PHE A 397 11.99 -11.39 -14.28
N PRO A 398 11.23 -12.45 -14.58
CA PRO A 398 9.86 -12.60 -14.07
C PRO A 398 9.79 -12.73 -12.55
N ARG A 399 10.88 -13.16 -11.90
CA ARG A 399 10.97 -13.23 -10.43
C ARG A 399 11.01 -11.86 -9.73
N CYS A 400 11.27 -10.79 -10.48
CA CYS A 400 11.31 -9.41 -9.97
C CYS A 400 9.94 -8.72 -10.05
N ILE A 401 8.91 -9.39 -10.56
CA ILE A 401 7.56 -8.84 -10.62
C ILE A 401 7.00 -8.72 -9.20
N SER A 402 6.53 -7.52 -8.86
CA SER A 402 5.82 -7.26 -7.61
C SER A 402 4.32 -7.46 -7.78
N ALA A 403 3.66 -7.97 -6.75
CA ALA A 403 2.20 -8.02 -6.66
C ALA A 403 1.58 -6.64 -6.38
N GLY A 404 2.38 -5.58 -6.21
CA GLY A 404 1.91 -4.24 -5.84
C GLY A 404 1.66 -4.11 -4.33
N GLY A 405 0.93 -3.06 -3.94
CA GLY A 405 0.51 -2.82 -2.54
C GLY A 405 -1.00 -2.75 -2.42
N GLY A 406 -1.48 -2.79 -1.17
CA GLY A 406 -2.91 -2.70 -0.84
C GLY A 406 -3.16 -1.79 0.36
N PHE A 407 -4.43 -1.49 0.61
CA PHE A 407 -4.90 -0.66 1.73
C PHE A 407 -6.22 -1.23 2.26
N GLY A 408 -6.61 -0.89 3.49
CA GLY A 408 -7.90 -1.28 4.08
C GLY A 408 -9.10 -0.52 3.49
N PRO A 409 -10.35 -0.97 3.71
CA PRO A 409 -11.52 -0.26 3.23
C PRO A 409 -11.71 1.09 3.94
N VAL A 410 -12.29 2.07 3.24
CA VAL A 410 -12.59 3.41 3.79
C VAL A 410 -13.98 3.53 4.41
N ALA A 411 -14.81 2.50 4.25
CA ALA A 411 -16.14 2.37 4.84
C ALA A 411 -16.25 0.97 5.47
N ASP A 412 -16.96 0.87 6.59
CA ASP A 412 -17.10 -0.39 7.32
C ASP A 412 -17.79 -1.48 6.49
N ASP A 413 -18.76 -1.07 5.66
CA ASP A 413 -19.52 -1.91 4.72
C ASP A 413 -18.97 -1.84 3.28
N GLY A 414 -17.69 -1.50 3.12
CA GLY A 414 -17.05 -1.30 1.83
C GLY A 414 -15.83 -2.19 1.55
N TYR A 415 -15.27 -2.01 0.36
CA TYR A 415 -14.05 -2.65 -0.12
C TYR A 415 -12.95 -1.62 -0.40
N GLY A 416 -11.71 -1.98 -0.07
CA GLY A 416 -10.49 -1.38 -0.64
C GLY A 416 -9.94 -2.30 -1.74
N VAL A 417 -9.70 -1.77 -2.93
CA VAL A 417 -9.14 -2.54 -4.06
C VAL A 417 -7.97 -1.80 -4.68
N SER A 418 -6.76 -2.29 -4.46
CA SER A 418 -5.63 -1.88 -5.29
C SER A 418 -5.39 -2.88 -6.41
N TYR A 419 -4.95 -2.42 -7.57
CA TYR A 419 -4.55 -3.29 -8.66
C TYR A 419 -3.27 -2.81 -9.33
N ILE A 420 -2.53 -3.77 -9.88
CA ILE A 420 -1.33 -3.53 -10.67
C ILE A 420 -1.43 -4.27 -12.00
N ILE A 421 -1.04 -3.58 -13.06
CA ILE A 421 -0.99 -4.14 -14.42
C ILE A 421 0.44 -4.62 -14.67
N ALA A 422 0.73 -5.85 -14.23
CA ALA A 422 2.06 -6.43 -14.12
C ALA A 422 2.60 -7.06 -15.42
N GLY A 423 2.06 -6.68 -16.59
CA GLY A 423 2.54 -7.17 -17.88
C GLY A 423 1.45 -7.29 -18.94
N GLU A 424 1.79 -8.00 -20.01
CA GLU A 424 0.85 -8.29 -21.11
C GLU A 424 -0.24 -9.30 -20.70
N ASP A 425 0.07 -10.19 -19.75
CA ASP A 425 -0.76 -11.35 -19.37
C ASP A 425 -0.99 -11.51 -17.86
N LEU A 426 -0.59 -10.53 -17.05
CA LEU A 426 -0.61 -10.64 -15.59
C LEU A 426 -1.16 -9.38 -14.92
N LEU A 427 -2.12 -9.57 -14.01
CA LEU A 427 -2.67 -8.55 -13.11
C LEU A 427 -2.66 -9.09 -11.67
N PHE A 428 -2.54 -8.19 -10.70
CA PHE A 428 -2.85 -8.51 -9.30
C PHE A 428 -3.88 -7.53 -8.76
N PHE A 429 -4.76 -8.03 -7.90
CA PHE A 429 -5.75 -7.27 -7.16
C PHE A 429 -5.58 -7.53 -5.67
N HIS A 430 -5.33 -6.49 -4.88
CA HIS A 430 -5.37 -6.52 -3.41
C HIS A 430 -6.76 -6.07 -2.98
N ILE A 431 -7.57 -6.99 -2.49
CA ILE A 431 -8.97 -6.77 -2.14
C ILE A 431 -9.10 -6.90 -0.63
N SER A 432 -9.45 -5.81 0.04
CA SER A 432 -9.64 -5.77 1.49
C SER A 432 -11.08 -5.39 1.85
N CYS A 433 -11.57 -5.94 2.95
CA CYS A 433 -12.78 -5.50 3.63
C CYS A 433 -12.68 -5.78 5.13
N LYS A 434 -13.74 -5.48 5.89
CA LYS A 434 -13.82 -5.84 7.31
C LYS A 434 -14.48 -7.20 7.48
N GLN A 435 -13.90 -8.08 8.31
CA GLN A 435 -14.48 -9.37 8.70
C GLN A 435 -15.80 -9.18 9.46
N SER A 436 -15.93 -8.10 10.22
CA SER A 436 -17.13 -7.72 10.98
C SER A 436 -18.31 -7.30 10.10
N SER A 437 -18.08 -6.97 8.82
CA SER A 437 -19.14 -6.60 7.88
C SER A 437 -19.87 -7.82 7.37
N LYS A 438 -21.20 -7.79 7.43
CA LYS A 438 -22.06 -8.83 6.84
C LYS A 438 -22.25 -8.65 5.34
N GLU A 439 -21.97 -7.45 4.83
CA GLU A 439 -22.20 -7.09 3.44
C GLU A 439 -21.02 -7.45 2.54
N THR A 440 -19.81 -7.54 3.10
CA THR A 440 -18.56 -7.66 2.33
C THR A 440 -17.80 -8.95 2.62
N ASN A 441 -17.13 -9.49 1.61
CA ASN A 441 -16.25 -10.67 1.72
C ASN A 441 -15.19 -10.63 0.62
N ALA A 442 -13.90 -10.60 0.98
CA ALA A 442 -12.84 -10.35 0.02
C ALA A 442 -12.73 -11.47 -1.03
N ASN A 443 -12.89 -12.73 -0.61
CA ASN A 443 -12.82 -13.88 -1.51
C ASN A 443 -14.02 -13.95 -2.48
N ARG A 444 -15.24 -13.72 -1.98
CA ARG A 444 -16.45 -13.63 -2.81
C ARG A 444 -16.33 -12.53 -3.85
N PHE A 445 -15.83 -11.37 -3.45
CA PHE A 445 -15.66 -10.25 -4.37
C PHE A 445 -14.55 -10.53 -5.41
N ALA A 446 -13.45 -11.19 -5.03
CA ALA A 446 -12.43 -11.65 -5.97
C ALA A 446 -13.01 -12.58 -7.06
N GLN A 447 -13.90 -13.50 -6.70
CA GLN A 447 -14.60 -14.37 -7.66
C GLN A 447 -15.50 -13.55 -8.62
N GLN A 448 -16.13 -12.48 -8.13
CA GLN A 448 -16.91 -11.58 -9.00
C GLN A 448 -16.02 -10.79 -9.96
N ILE A 449 -14.82 -10.37 -9.52
CA ILE A 449 -13.82 -9.72 -10.38
C ILE A 449 -13.32 -10.70 -11.44
N GLU A 450 -12.97 -11.94 -11.07
CA GLU A 450 -12.59 -12.99 -12.01
C GLU A 450 -13.67 -13.22 -13.07
N ARG A 451 -14.93 -13.37 -12.65
CA ARG A 451 -16.06 -13.56 -13.55
C ARG A 451 -16.30 -12.35 -14.45
N ALA A 452 -16.20 -11.13 -13.92
CA ALA A 452 -16.36 -9.90 -14.70
C ALA A 452 -15.28 -9.80 -15.80
N LEU A 453 -14.01 -10.07 -15.46
CA LEU A 453 -12.91 -10.10 -16.42
C LEU A 453 -13.13 -11.16 -17.50
N ALA A 454 -13.50 -12.38 -17.11
CA ALA A 454 -13.80 -13.46 -18.05
C ALA A 454 -14.95 -13.11 -19.01
N ASP A 455 -16.06 -12.59 -18.49
CA ASP A 455 -17.22 -12.19 -19.28
C ASP A 455 -16.88 -11.06 -20.28
N MET A 456 -16.12 -10.06 -19.84
CA MET A 456 -15.66 -8.98 -20.71
C MET A 456 -14.73 -9.49 -21.81
N ARG A 457 -13.81 -10.42 -21.49
CA ARG A 457 -12.94 -11.06 -22.50
C ARG A 457 -13.77 -11.81 -23.54
N ASN A 458 -14.75 -12.58 -23.10
CA ASN A 458 -15.62 -13.36 -23.97
C ASN A 458 -16.48 -12.47 -24.86
N LEU A 459 -17.01 -11.37 -24.32
CA LEU A 459 -17.77 -10.37 -25.08
C LEU A 459 -16.96 -9.82 -26.27
N PHE A 460 -15.70 -9.45 -26.06
CA PHE A 460 -14.84 -8.97 -27.15
C PHE A 460 -14.49 -10.07 -28.16
N LYS A 461 -14.32 -11.32 -27.73
CA LYS A 461 -14.08 -12.45 -28.63
C LYS A 461 -15.30 -12.74 -29.51
N GLU A 462 -16.49 -12.75 -28.92
CA GLU A 462 -17.75 -12.96 -29.63
C GLU A 462 -18.01 -11.85 -30.66
N ALA A 463 -17.81 -10.58 -30.27
CA ALA A 463 -17.92 -9.45 -31.18
C ALA A 463 -16.95 -9.53 -32.38
N LYS A 464 -15.70 -9.99 -32.15
CA LYS A 464 -14.73 -10.24 -33.22
C LYS A 464 -15.18 -11.38 -34.15
N GLN A 465 -15.82 -12.42 -33.63
CA GLN A 465 -16.34 -13.54 -34.45
C GLN A 465 -17.55 -13.14 -35.29
N GLN A 466 -18.48 -12.38 -34.73
CA GLN A 466 -19.64 -11.86 -35.46
C GLN A 466 -19.22 -10.97 -36.63
N LYS A 467 -18.21 -10.10 -36.44
CA LYS A 467 -17.63 -9.27 -37.51
C LYS A 467 -16.89 -10.03 -38.60
N LYS A 468 -16.44 -11.27 -38.35
CA LYS A 468 -15.80 -12.13 -39.35
C LYS A 468 -16.82 -12.95 -40.14
N SER A 469 -18.03 -13.10 -39.60
CA SER A 469 -19.11 -13.91 -40.18
C SER A 469 -20.09 -13.08 -41.01
N GLN A 470 -20.02 -11.75 -40.88
CA GLN A 470 -20.60 -10.75 -41.77
C GLN A 470 -19.57 -10.38 -42.83
#